data_AF-A0A437AJA6-F1
#
_entry.id   AF-A0A437AJA6-F1
#
_cell.length_a   1.000
_cell.length_b   1.000
_cell.length_c   1.000
_cell.angle_alpha   90.00
_cell.angle_beta   90.00
_cell.angle_gamma   90.00
#
_symmetry.space_group_name_H-M   'P 1'
#
loop_
_entity.id
_entity.type
_entity.pdbx_description
1 polymer ?
#
loop_
_entity_poly.entity_id
_entity_poly.type
_entity_poly.pdbx_seq_one_letter_code
_entity_poly.pdbx_strand_id
1 'polypeptide(L)'
;MVLDYSKFKELESSSEEIHINIDRKTWSKLKKNQKEEKKKLLQEELTSLENKSNKTKEDLKRMDEISHKLKPKFVEVDSSTFTCEKGSICDQGNSTVVDFLQPLLFLMTHNSLTDFINLIDDNNYDLSVFEEFCLYNLAENIKSKNEAEAKILSKIALYFKFSIQNGKSFVKKLNASLGDEKILAQFEKEVEEFYLTCKESILNLKKE
;
A
#
# COMPACT_ATOMS: atom_id res chain seq x y z
N MET A 1 21.32 -17.16 -30.20
CA MET A 1 21.49 -17.32 -28.74
C MET A 1 20.51 -18.37 -28.28
N VAL A 2 20.99 -19.47 -27.71
CA VAL A 2 20.11 -20.43 -27.03
C VAL A 2 19.82 -19.84 -25.66
N LEU A 3 18.58 -19.44 -25.43
CA LEU A 3 18.13 -18.99 -24.11
C LEU A 3 18.06 -20.24 -23.21
N ASP A 4 18.96 -20.31 -22.23
CA ASP A 4 19.00 -21.41 -21.27
C ASP A 4 17.90 -21.20 -20.22
N TYR A 5 16.75 -21.83 -20.47
CA TYR A 5 15.58 -21.81 -19.59
C TYR A 5 15.66 -22.82 -18.44
N SER A 6 16.79 -23.51 -18.25
CA SER A 6 16.94 -24.51 -17.18
C SER A 6 16.68 -23.94 -15.77
N LYS A 7 16.91 -22.64 -15.56
CA LYS A 7 16.57 -21.92 -14.32
C LYS A 7 15.06 -21.85 -14.01
N PHE A 8 14.21 -21.93 -15.05
CA PHE A 8 12.75 -21.87 -14.92
C PHE A 8 12.09 -23.24 -14.85
N LYS A 9 12.80 -24.32 -15.20
CA LYS A 9 12.28 -25.70 -15.16
C LYS A 9 11.94 -26.16 -13.73
N GLU A 10 12.58 -25.59 -12.71
CA GLU A 10 12.29 -25.88 -11.31
C GLU A 10 11.15 -25.03 -10.72
N LEU A 11 10.59 -24.10 -11.51
CA LEU A 11 9.50 -23.19 -11.14
C LEU A 11 8.14 -23.64 -11.70
N GLU A 12 8.05 -24.79 -12.38
CA GLU A 12 6.76 -25.37 -12.75
C GLU A 12 5.92 -25.56 -11.47
N SER A 13 4.93 -24.67 -11.32
CA SER A 13 3.77 -24.88 -10.48
C SER A 13 3.29 -26.30 -10.78
N SER A 14 3.42 -27.19 -9.79
CA SER A 14 3.17 -28.61 -9.99
C SER A 14 1.68 -28.83 -10.28
N SER A 15 1.31 -28.68 -11.54
CA SER A 15 0.29 -29.50 -12.19
C SER A 15 0.90 -30.89 -12.47
N GLU A 16 1.65 -31.43 -11.50
CA GLU A 16 2.05 -32.84 -11.51
C GLU A 16 0.75 -33.65 -11.59
N GLU A 17 0.62 -34.47 -12.64
CA GLU A 17 -0.52 -35.36 -12.83
C GLU A 17 -0.68 -36.25 -11.59
N ILE A 18 -1.62 -35.90 -10.72
CA ILE A 18 -1.95 -36.71 -9.55
C ILE A 18 -2.75 -37.90 -10.06
N HIS A 19 -2.22 -39.10 -9.85
CA HIS A 19 -2.90 -40.34 -10.21
C HIS A 19 -4.30 -40.39 -9.56
N ILE A 20 -5.32 -40.85 -10.29
CA ILE A 20 -6.74 -40.74 -9.92
C ILE A 20 -7.08 -41.37 -8.55
N ASN A 21 -6.27 -42.35 -8.12
CA ASN A 21 -6.41 -43.05 -6.83
C ASN A 21 -5.64 -42.41 -5.65
N ILE A 22 -4.95 -41.28 -5.86
CA ILE A 22 -4.20 -40.59 -4.80
C ILE A 22 -5.00 -39.38 -4.36
N ASP A 23 -5.32 -39.32 -3.06
CA ASP A 23 -5.95 -38.13 -2.50
C ASP A 23 -5.00 -36.93 -2.55
N ARG A 24 -5.46 -35.87 -3.21
CA ARG A 24 -4.67 -34.66 -3.49
C ARG A 24 -4.23 -33.95 -2.21
N LYS A 25 -5.06 -33.96 -1.15
CA LYS A 25 -4.78 -33.26 0.11
C LYS A 25 -3.65 -33.95 0.87
N THR A 26 -3.73 -35.27 1.03
CA THR A 26 -2.70 -36.07 1.71
C THR A 26 -1.38 -36.07 0.94
N TRP A 27 -1.42 -36.18 -0.39
CA TRP A 27 -0.22 -36.11 -1.24
C TRP A 27 0.49 -34.76 -1.14
N SER A 28 -0.27 -33.65 -1.22
CA SER A 28 0.28 -32.30 -1.08
C SER A 28 0.95 -32.10 0.27
N LYS A 29 0.31 -32.56 1.36
CA LYS A 29 0.89 -32.51 2.70
C LYS A 29 2.17 -33.35 2.83
N LEU A 30 2.18 -34.55 2.27
CA LEU A 30 3.36 -35.42 2.27
C LEU A 30 4.54 -34.78 1.51
N LYS A 31 4.29 -34.23 0.32
CA LYS A 31 5.32 -33.51 -0.48
C LYS A 31 5.86 -32.29 0.27
N LYS A 32 4.98 -31.52 0.93
CA LYS A 32 5.39 -30.39 1.76
C LYS A 32 6.30 -30.84 2.90
N ASN A 33 5.91 -31.88 3.64
CA ASN A 33 6.70 -32.45 4.72
C ASN A 33 8.06 -32.97 4.23
N GLN A 34 8.11 -33.70 3.11
CA GLN A 34 9.37 -34.18 2.52
C GLN A 34 10.28 -33.03 2.09
N LYS A 35 9.73 -31.93 1.57
CA LYS A 35 10.51 -30.75 1.19
C LYS A 35 11.10 -30.04 2.42
N GLU A 36 10.30 -29.91 3.48
CA GLU A 36 10.75 -29.34 4.76
C GLU A 36 11.82 -30.20 5.42
N GLU A 37 11.63 -31.52 5.45
CA GLU A 37 12.60 -32.47 6.01
C GLU A 37 13.93 -32.42 5.25
N LYS A 38 13.90 -32.42 3.91
CA LYS A 38 15.11 -32.24 3.08
C LYS A 38 15.80 -30.91 3.36
N LYS A 39 15.04 -29.83 3.53
CA LYS A 39 15.60 -28.51 3.86
C LYS A 39 16.29 -28.53 5.22
N LYS A 40 15.68 -29.19 6.21
CA LYS A 40 16.23 -29.34 7.55
C LYS A 40 17.53 -30.14 7.54
N LEU A 41 17.56 -31.28 6.84
CA LEU A 41 18.77 -32.08 6.68
C LEU A 41 19.92 -31.30 6.03
N LEU A 42 19.62 -30.50 5.00
CA LEU A 42 20.63 -29.64 4.36
C LEU A 42 21.14 -28.53 5.28
N GLN A 43 20.29 -27.98 6.16
CA GLN A 43 20.71 -27.01 7.16
C GLN A 43 21.58 -27.65 8.26
N GLU A 44 21.23 -28.85 8.70
CA GLU A 44 22.03 -29.64 9.65
C GLU A 44 23.39 -30.00 9.04
N GLU A 45 23.43 -30.41 7.77
CA GLU A 45 24.68 -30.65 7.03
C GLU A 45 25.53 -29.37 6.95
N LEU A 46 24.93 -28.23 6.58
CA LEU A 46 25.64 -26.95 6.48
C LEU A 46 26.22 -26.49 7.83
N THR A 47 25.44 -26.56 8.90
CA THR A 47 25.92 -26.21 10.25
C THR A 47 27.02 -27.15 10.73
N SER A 48 26.93 -28.44 10.40
CA SER A 48 28.01 -29.41 10.71
C SER A 48 29.31 -29.08 9.97
N LEU A 49 29.24 -28.65 8.71
CA LEU A 49 30.39 -28.24 7.91
C LEU A 49 30.96 -26.91 8.37
N GLU A 50 30.12 -25.97 8.81
CA GLU A 50 30.53 -24.68 9.36
C GLU A 50 31.33 -24.83 10.65
N ASN A 51 30.92 -25.77 11.51
CA ASN A 51 31.51 -26.04 12.82
C ASN A 51 32.80 -26.89 12.76
N LYS A 52 33.20 -27.40 11.59
CA LYS A 52 34.49 -28.08 11.44
C LYS A 52 35.65 -27.09 11.62
N SER A 53 36.58 -27.42 12.53
CA SER A 53 37.77 -26.59 12.82
C SER A 53 38.75 -26.48 11.65
N ASN A 54 38.84 -27.50 10.80
CA ASN A 54 39.70 -27.51 9.61
C ASN A 54 38.85 -27.86 8.39
N LYS A 55 38.64 -26.89 7.50
CA LYS A 55 37.80 -27.04 6.30
C LYS A 55 38.68 -27.40 5.11
N THR A 56 38.35 -28.51 4.44
CA THR A 56 38.98 -28.88 3.18
C THR A 56 38.38 -28.09 2.01
N LYS A 57 39.03 -28.11 0.85
CA LYS A 57 38.47 -27.52 -0.38
C LYS A 57 37.14 -28.17 -0.78
N GLU A 58 36.96 -29.44 -0.47
CA GLU A 58 35.72 -30.18 -0.72
C GLU A 58 34.60 -29.74 0.22
N ASP A 59 34.91 -29.50 1.50
CA ASP A 59 33.94 -28.95 2.45
C ASP A 59 33.44 -27.57 1.99
N LEU A 60 34.34 -26.69 1.53
CA LEU A 60 33.98 -25.37 1.03
C LEU A 60 33.10 -25.43 -0.23
N LYS A 61 33.41 -26.33 -1.16
CA LYS A 61 32.60 -26.54 -2.36
C LYS A 61 31.20 -27.07 -2.00
N ARG A 62 31.13 -28.01 -1.05
CA ARG A 62 29.87 -28.58 -0.59
C ARG A 62 29.02 -27.54 0.15
N MET A 63 29.64 -26.69 0.97
CA MET A 63 28.97 -25.56 1.60
C MET A 63 28.36 -24.60 0.57
N ASP A 64 29.08 -24.28 -0.50
CA ASP A 64 28.58 -23.40 -1.56
C ASP A 64 27.37 -24.02 -2.28
N GLU A 65 27.45 -25.30 -2.65
CA GLU A 65 26.34 -26.04 -3.26
C GLU A 65 25.09 -26.07 -2.38
N ILE A 66 25.24 -26.33 -1.08
CA ILE A 66 24.12 -26.36 -0.13
C ILE A 66 23.55 -24.95 0.04
N SER A 67 24.40 -23.94 0.17
CA SER A 67 23.96 -22.54 0.30
C SER A 67 23.14 -22.10 -0.90
N HIS A 68 23.53 -22.50 -2.12
CA HIS A 68 22.81 -22.18 -3.34
C HIS A 68 21.44 -22.87 -3.40
N LYS A 69 21.32 -24.09 -2.87
CA LYS A 69 20.05 -24.82 -2.80
C LYS A 69 19.10 -24.27 -1.73
N LEU A 70 19.63 -23.71 -0.65
CA LEU A 70 18.86 -23.13 0.45
C LEU A 70 18.42 -21.68 0.20
N LYS A 71 19.07 -20.98 -0.74
CA LYS A 71 18.70 -19.59 -1.08
C LYS A 71 17.22 -19.50 -1.49
N PRO A 72 16.48 -18.53 -0.94
CA PRO A 72 15.11 -18.28 -1.38
C PRO A 72 15.12 -17.92 -2.87
N LYS A 73 14.34 -18.65 -3.65
CA LYS A 73 14.08 -18.30 -5.04
C LYS A 73 13.00 -17.24 -5.03
N PHE A 74 13.39 -16.01 -5.31
CA PHE A 74 12.44 -14.92 -5.51
C PHE A 74 11.73 -15.15 -6.84
N VAL A 75 10.41 -15.07 -6.81
CA VAL A 75 9.59 -14.96 -8.02
C VAL A 75 9.32 -13.48 -8.18
N GLU A 76 9.69 -12.92 -9.32
CA GLU A 76 9.16 -11.63 -9.73
C GLU A 76 7.67 -11.85 -10.01
N VAL A 77 6.86 -11.39 -9.07
CA VAL A 77 5.41 -11.44 -9.19
C VAL A 77 5.01 -10.09 -9.81
N ASP A 78 4.34 -10.13 -10.95
CA ASP A 78 3.76 -8.91 -11.53
C ASP A 78 2.87 -8.26 -10.47
N SER A 79 2.93 -6.92 -10.37
CA SER A 79 2.15 -6.14 -9.40
C SER A 79 0.64 -6.34 -9.51
N SER A 80 0.17 -6.93 -10.61
CA SER A 80 -1.22 -7.34 -10.83
C SER A 80 -1.65 -8.60 -10.04
N THR A 81 -0.73 -9.34 -9.43
CA THR A 81 -1.01 -10.61 -8.72
C THR A 81 -1.26 -10.43 -7.22
N PHE A 82 -1.32 -9.17 -6.74
CA PHE A 82 -1.58 -8.86 -5.33
C PHE A 82 -3.06 -9.07 -5.00
N THR A 83 -3.42 -10.19 -4.39
CA THR A 83 -4.75 -10.41 -3.81
C THR A 83 -4.76 -9.99 -2.35
N CYS A 84 -5.50 -8.92 -2.04
CA CYS A 84 -5.81 -8.55 -0.66
C CYS A 84 -6.77 -9.54 0.00
N GLU A 85 -6.58 -9.75 1.31
CA GLU A 85 -7.52 -10.48 2.15
C GLU A 85 -8.84 -9.69 2.32
N LYS A 86 -9.96 -10.42 2.33
CA LYS A 86 -11.31 -9.86 2.46
C LYS A 86 -11.44 -8.99 3.72
N GLY A 87 -11.93 -7.77 3.56
CA GLY A 87 -12.11 -6.78 4.63
C GLY A 87 -11.03 -5.70 4.73
N SER A 88 -9.98 -5.74 3.90
CA SER A 88 -9.12 -4.56 3.67
C SER A 88 -9.74 -3.67 2.58
N ILE A 89 -9.32 -2.40 2.51
CA ILE A 89 -9.80 -1.31 1.61
C ILE A 89 -9.89 -1.72 0.12
N CYS A 90 -9.28 -2.84 -0.25
CA CYS A 90 -9.29 -3.45 -1.58
C CYS A 90 -10.45 -4.46 -1.83
N ASP A 91 -11.33 -4.71 -0.86
CA ASP A 91 -12.42 -5.69 -0.98
C ASP A 91 -13.77 -5.04 -1.30
N GLN A 92 -13.97 -4.65 -2.57
CA GLN A 92 -15.31 -4.60 -3.16
C GLN A 92 -15.27 -5.13 -4.59
N GLY A 93 -15.58 -6.42 -4.72
CA GLY A 93 -15.67 -7.16 -5.98
C GLY A 93 -16.83 -6.75 -6.90
N ASN A 94 -17.00 -5.44 -7.14
CA ASN A 94 -17.73 -4.85 -8.27
C ASN A 94 -17.76 -3.31 -8.24
N SER A 95 -16.93 -2.65 -7.42
CA SER A 95 -16.77 -1.20 -7.47
C SER A 95 -15.36 -0.90 -7.93
N THR A 96 -15.23 -0.21 -9.06
CA THR A 96 -14.00 0.42 -9.51
C THR A 96 -13.24 0.98 -8.30
N VAL A 97 -12.03 0.50 -8.02
CA VAL A 97 -11.13 1.17 -7.08
C VAL A 97 -11.00 2.58 -7.62
N VAL A 98 -11.69 3.53 -7.00
CA VAL A 98 -11.66 4.91 -7.45
C VAL A 98 -10.28 5.44 -7.08
N ASP A 99 -9.44 5.63 -8.09
CA ASP A 99 -8.13 6.22 -7.91
C ASP A 99 -8.30 7.70 -7.54
N PHE A 100 -8.22 7.99 -6.24
CA PHE A 100 -8.30 9.35 -5.71
C PHE A 100 -6.99 10.12 -5.85
N LEU A 101 -5.90 9.50 -6.32
CA LEU A 101 -4.61 10.17 -6.44
C LEU A 101 -4.65 11.29 -7.48
N GLN A 102 -5.17 11.02 -8.67
CA GLN A 102 -5.26 12.02 -9.74
C GLN A 102 -6.19 13.19 -9.36
N PRO A 103 -7.41 12.94 -8.84
CA PRO A 103 -8.27 13.99 -8.30
C PRO A 103 -7.61 14.81 -7.18
N LEU A 104 -6.90 14.16 -6.25
CA LEU A 104 -6.22 14.88 -5.17
C LEU A 104 -5.09 15.76 -5.69
N LEU A 105 -4.27 15.24 -6.59
CA LEU A 105 -3.16 15.99 -7.19
C LEU A 105 -3.67 17.21 -7.96
N PHE A 106 -4.79 17.05 -8.67
CA PHE A 106 -5.49 18.16 -9.32
C PHE A 106 -5.89 19.23 -8.29
N LEU A 107 -6.56 18.87 -7.19
CA LEU A 107 -6.96 19.84 -6.16
C LEU A 107 -5.79 20.50 -5.44
N MET A 108 -4.69 19.78 -5.23
CA MET A 108 -3.48 20.35 -4.63
C MET A 108 -2.81 21.38 -5.55
N THR A 109 -2.89 21.16 -6.87
CA THR A 109 -2.35 22.09 -7.89
C THR A 109 -3.31 23.26 -8.16
N HIS A 110 -4.61 22.99 -8.14
CA HIS A 110 -5.71 23.91 -8.41
C HIS A 110 -6.55 24.12 -7.15
N ASN A 111 -5.98 24.83 -6.17
CA ASN A 111 -6.55 25.02 -4.82
C ASN A 111 -7.64 26.11 -4.76
N SER A 112 -8.45 26.23 -5.81
CA SER A 112 -9.61 27.13 -5.80
C SER A 112 -10.87 26.37 -5.39
N LEU A 113 -11.78 27.04 -4.68
CA LEU A 113 -13.07 26.43 -4.33
C LEU A 113 -13.92 26.13 -5.57
N THR A 114 -13.75 26.91 -6.64
CA THR A 114 -14.40 26.67 -7.93
C THR A 114 -13.95 25.35 -8.55
N ASP A 115 -12.65 25.06 -8.54
CA ASP A 115 -12.10 23.81 -9.09
C ASP A 115 -12.58 22.60 -8.28
N PHE A 116 -12.67 22.74 -6.95
CA PHE A 116 -13.25 21.73 -6.08
C PHE A 116 -14.74 21.46 -6.39
N ILE A 117 -15.54 22.51 -6.57
CA ILE A 117 -16.96 22.37 -6.93
C ILE A 117 -17.09 21.65 -8.28
N ASN A 118 -16.32 22.06 -9.28
CA ASN A 118 -16.34 21.43 -10.60
C ASN A 118 -15.97 19.94 -10.50
N LEU A 119 -14.91 19.61 -9.76
CA LEU A 119 -14.48 18.23 -9.57
C LEU A 119 -15.56 17.35 -8.91
N ILE A 120 -16.30 17.88 -7.94
CA ILE A 120 -17.40 17.17 -7.25
C ILE A 120 -18.68 17.09 -8.08
N ASP A 121 -18.92 18.05 -8.97
CA ASP A 121 -20.07 18.03 -9.85
C ASP A 121 -19.83 17.10 -11.06
N ASP A 122 -18.60 17.05 -11.57
CA ASP A 122 -18.21 16.23 -12.72
C ASP A 122 -18.01 14.75 -12.34
N ASN A 123 -17.68 14.47 -11.08
CA ASN A 123 -17.41 13.11 -10.61
C ASN A 123 -18.37 12.69 -9.50
N ASN A 124 -18.91 11.48 -9.63
CA ASN A 124 -19.79 10.88 -8.62
C ASN A 124 -18.97 10.13 -7.55
N TYR A 125 -18.05 10.83 -6.89
CA TYR A 125 -17.23 10.26 -5.83
C TYR A 125 -18.00 10.15 -4.51
N ASP A 126 -17.69 9.10 -3.74
CA ASP A 126 -18.04 9.07 -2.33
C ASP A 126 -17.17 10.09 -1.59
N LEU A 127 -17.79 11.20 -1.20
CA LEU A 127 -17.11 12.32 -0.56
C LEU A 127 -16.51 11.93 0.79
N SER A 128 -17.12 11.00 1.52
CA SER A 128 -16.62 10.55 2.83
C SER A 128 -15.37 9.71 2.69
N VAL A 129 -15.34 8.80 1.72
CA VAL A 129 -14.14 7.99 1.44
C VAL A 129 -13.00 8.87 0.92
N PHE A 130 -13.31 9.86 0.08
CA PHE A 130 -12.30 10.76 -0.44
C PHE A 130 -11.78 11.74 0.64
N GLU A 131 -12.65 12.19 1.56
CA GLU A 131 -12.23 12.96 2.74
C GLU A 131 -11.22 12.16 3.58
N GLU A 132 -11.50 10.89 3.87
CA GLU A 132 -10.59 10.02 4.63
C GLU A 132 -9.23 9.89 3.94
N PHE A 133 -9.22 9.71 2.62
CA PHE A 133 -7.98 9.68 1.83
C PHE A 133 -7.20 11.00 1.92
N CYS A 134 -7.89 12.15 1.91
CA CYS A 134 -7.25 13.46 2.09
C CYS A 134 -6.65 13.61 3.49
N LEU A 135 -7.37 13.18 4.54
CA LEU A 135 -6.91 13.24 5.93
C LEU A 135 -5.70 12.32 6.17
N TYR A 136 -5.68 11.15 5.52
CA TYR A 136 -4.51 10.25 5.56
C TYR A 136 -3.27 10.93 4.98
N ASN A 137 -3.39 11.52 3.78
CA ASN A 137 -2.30 12.24 3.13
C ASN A 137 -1.86 13.48 3.94
N LEU A 138 -2.80 14.17 4.58
CA LEU A 138 -2.50 15.27 5.50
C LEU A 138 -1.64 14.77 6.66
N ALA A 139 -2.00 13.64 7.27
CA ALA A 139 -1.26 13.07 8.38
C ALA A 139 0.17 12.69 7.98
N GLU A 140 0.38 12.10 6.81
CA GLU A 140 1.71 11.76 6.30
C GLU A 140 2.56 13.01 6.00
N ASN A 141 1.97 14.08 5.46
CA ASN A 141 2.67 15.35 5.25
C ASN A 141 3.07 16.02 6.58
N ILE A 142 2.19 16.00 7.59
CA ILE A 142 2.50 16.50 8.93
C ILE A 142 3.66 15.70 9.56
N LYS A 143 3.63 14.36 9.48
CA LYS A 143 4.71 13.51 9.98
C LYS A 143 6.04 13.79 9.28
N SER A 144 5.98 14.06 7.97
CA SER A 144 7.15 14.38 7.13
C SER A 144 7.62 15.83 7.27
N LYS A 145 6.98 16.64 8.12
CA LYS A 145 7.25 18.07 8.33
C LYS A 145 7.07 18.93 7.08
N ASN A 146 6.20 18.49 6.17
CA ASN A 146 5.91 19.25 4.96
C ASN A 146 4.71 20.18 5.18
N GLU A 147 5.00 21.39 5.68
CA GLU A 147 3.94 22.29 6.18
C GLU A 147 3.09 22.93 5.08
N ALA A 148 3.68 23.25 3.92
CA ALA A 148 2.96 23.93 2.85
C ALA A 148 1.86 23.03 2.26
N GLU A 149 2.20 21.79 1.95
CA GLU A 149 1.30 20.77 1.42
C GLU A 149 0.28 20.33 2.47
N ALA A 150 0.67 20.25 3.74
CA ALA A 150 -0.27 20.00 4.84
C ALA A 150 -1.32 21.11 4.97
N LYS A 151 -0.95 22.39 4.78
CA LYS A 151 -1.93 23.50 4.78
C LYS A 151 -2.89 23.42 3.59
N ILE A 152 -2.38 23.09 2.40
CA ILE A 152 -3.21 22.88 1.21
C ILE A 152 -4.22 21.74 1.45
N LEU A 153 -3.74 20.61 1.97
CA LEU A 153 -4.60 19.46 2.29
C LEU A 153 -5.61 19.77 3.41
N SER A 154 -5.24 20.61 4.38
CA SER A 154 -6.16 21.09 5.43
C SER A 154 -7.30 21.91 4.84
N LYS A 155 -6.99 22.78 3.88
CA LYS A 155 -7.99 23.57 3.13
C LYS A 155 -8.93 22.67 2.33
N ILE A 156 -8.38 21.70 1.61
CA ILE A 156 -9.16 20.72 0.84
C ILE A 156 -10.06 19.88 1.76
N ALA A 157 -9.53 19.42 2.89
CA ALA A 157 -10.30 18.66 3.89
C ALA A 157 -11.48 19.47 4.44
N LEU A 158 -11.30 20.77 4.70
CA LEU A 158 -12.41 21.65 5.11
C LEU A 158 -13.48 21.78 4.03
N TYR A 159 -13.11 21.84 2.75
CA TYR A 159 -14.09 21.83 1.66
C TYR A 159 -14.92 20.55 1.65
N PHE A 160 -14.29 19.38 1.86
CA PHE A 160 -15.01 18.11 1.99
C PHE A 160 -15.93 18.12 3.22
N LYS A 161 -15.41 18.52 4.39
CA LYS A 161 -16.20 18.64 5.62
C LYS A 161 -17.45 19.49 5.43
N PHE A 162 -17.32 20.66 4.82
CA PHE A 162 -18.47 21.53 4.54
C PHE A 162 -19.44 20.93 3.52
N SER A 163 -18.92 20.24 2.51
CA SER A 163 -19.74 19.54 1.50
C SER A 163 -20.55 18.41 2.12
N ILE A 164 -19.96 17.64 3.03
CA ILE A 164 -20.59 16.49 3.69
C ILE A 164 -21.61 16.97 4.72
N GLN A 165 -21.25 17.95 5.56
CA GLN A 165 -22.11 18.43 6.65
C GLN A 165 -23.30 19.27 6.15
N ASN A 166 -23.06 20.16 5.18
CA ASN A 166 -24.04 21.17 4.76
C ASN A 166 -24.55 20.97 3.33
N GLY A 167 -23.97 20.02 2.59
CA GLY A 167 -24.30 19.75 1.20
C GLY A 167 -23.62 20.69 0.19
N LYS A 168 -23.64 20.29 -1.08
CA LYS A 168 -23.02 21.02 -2.21
C LYS A 168 -23.54 22.47 -2.37
N SER A 169 -24.79 22.73 -1.99
CA SER A 169 -25.42 24.05 -2.10
C SER A 169 -24.80 25.08 -1.15
N PHE A 170 -24.30 24.65 0.01
CA PHE A 170 -23.59 25.51 0.95
C PHE A 170 -22.24 25.95 0.37
N VAL A 171 -21.49 25.02 -0.21
CA VAL A 171 -20.17 25.30 -0.78
C VAL A 171 -20.26 26.27 -1.96
N LYS A 172 -21.31 26.17 -2.78
CA LYS A 172 -21.59 27.15 -3.84
C LYS A 172 -21.87 28.55 -3.29
N LYS A 173 -22.57 28.66 -2.16
CA LYS A 173 -22.79 29.95 -1.47
C LYS A 173 -21.50 30.48 -0.87
N LEU A 174 -20.69 29.63 -0.25
CA LEU A 174 -19.38 30.00 0.27
C LEU A 174 -18.48 30.55 -0.84
N ASN A 175 -18.47 29.93 -2.03
CA ASN A 175 -17.72 30.44 -3.18
C ASN A 175 -18.16 31.85 -3.61
N ALA A 176 -19.48 32.12 -3.59
CA ALA A 176 -20.00 33.46 -3.88
C ALA A 176 -19.64 34.48 -2.79
N SER A 177 -19.52 34.05 -1.53
CA SER A 177 -19.19 34.90 -0.39
C SER A 177 -17.69 35.12 -0.18
N LEU A 178 -16.82 34.25 -0.71
CA LEU A 178 -15.36 34.37 -0.63
C LEU A 178 -14.80 35.57 -1.42
N GLY A 179 -15.63 36.26 -2.22
CA GLY A 179 -15.28 37.55 -2.81
C GLY A 179 -15.18 38.69 -1.79
N ASP A 180 -15.71 38.52 -0.57
CA ASP A 180 -15.54 39.47 0.54
C ASP A 180 -14.23 39.17 1.28
N GLU A 181 -13.32 40.15 1.32
CA GLU A 181 -12.02 40.05 2.01
C GLU A 181 -12.16 39.62 3.48
N LYS A 182 -13.23 40.03 4.17
CA LYS A 182 -13.44 39.66 5.58
C LYS A 182 -13.77 38.18 5.73
N ILE A 183 -14.60 37.65 4.84
CA ILE A 183 -15.00 36.24 4.85
C ILE A 183 -13.82 35.37 4.43
N LEU A 184 -13.03 35.81 3.43
CA LEU A 184 -11.80 35.15 3.04
C LEU A 184 -10.79 35.08 4.20
N ALA A 185 -10.57 36.19 4.91
CA ALA A 185 -9.66 36.22 6.06
C ALA A 185 -10.15 35.30 7.19
N GLN A 186 -11.46 35.25 7.44
CA GLN A 186 -12.04 34.35 8.43
C GLN A 186 -11.87 32.88 8.04
N PHE A 187 -12.06 32.56 6.76
CA PHE A 187 -11.87 31.21 6.25
C PHE A 187 -10.41 30.76 6.32
N GLU A 188 -9.44 31.60 5.93
CA GLU A 188 -8.01 31.28 6.05
C GLU A 188 -7.59 31.09 7.51
N LYS A 189 -8.20 31.81 8.46
CA LYS A 189 -8.01 31.58 9.90
C LYS A 189 -8.52 30.20 10.33
N GLU A 190 -9.67 29.78 9.83
CA GLU A 190 -10.23 28.46 10.10
C GLU A 190 -9.36 27.33 9.53
N VAL A 191 -8.77 27.53 8.34
CA VAL A 191 -7.80 26.61 7.74
C VAL A 191 -6.57 26.45 8.66
N GLU A 192 -6.03 27.56 9.16
CA GLU A 192 -4.86 27.53 10.06
C GLU A 192 -5.20 26.84 11.39
N GLU A 193 -6.34 27.16 11.99
CA GLU A 193 -6.80 26.52 13.24
C GLU A 193 -7.01 25.02 13.05
N PHE A 194 -7.59 24.60 11.93
CA PHE A 194 -7.78 23.19 11.60
C PHE A 194 -6.43 22.47 11.42
N TYR A 195 -5.50 23.07 10.69
CA TYR A 195 -4.14 22.53 10.52
C TYR A 195 -3.43 22.35 11.87
N LEU A 196 -3.47 23.35 12.75
CA LEU A 196 -2.85 23.27 14.09
C LEU A 196 -3.48 22.15 14.93
N THR A 197 -4.81 22.04 14.91
CA THR A 197 -5.55 20.99 15.63
C THR A 197 -5.15 19.60 15.15
N CYS A 198 -5.06 19.40 13.82
CA CYS A 198 -4.59 18.16 13.23
C CYS A 198 -3.13 17.86 13.59
N LYS A 199 -2.26 18.87 13.50
CA LYS A 199 -0.82 18.76 13.83
C LYS A 199 -0.62 18.32 15.27
N GLU A 200 -1.32 18.93 16.22
CA GLU A 200 -1.26 18.55 17.63
C GLU A 200 -1.75 17.11 17.83
N SER A 201 -2.90 16.76 17.26
CA SER A 201 -3.49 15.42 17.40
C SER A 201 -2.56 14.33 16.87
N ILE A 202 -1.97 14.53 15.70
CA ILE A 202 -1.10 13.54 15.04
C ILE A 202 0.26 13.42 15.73
N LEU A 203 0.83 14.53 16.23
CA LEU A 203 2.12 14.50 16.90
C LEU A 203 2.02 13.97 18.34
N ASN A 204 0.88 14.20 19.02
CA ASN A 204 0.65 13.67 20.37
C ASN A 204 0.38 12.16 20.36
N LEU A 205 -0.20 11.60 19.29
CA LEU A 205 -0.34 10.15 19.09
C LEU A 205 1.00 9.37 19.06
N LYS A 206 2.15 10.05 18.93
CA LYS A 206 3.48 9.42 19.01
C LYS A 206 4.03 9.29 20.44
N LYS A 207 3.35 9.81 21.45
CA LYS A 207 3.81 9.83 22.85
C LYS A 207 3.19 8.74 23.73
N GLU A 208 2.26 7.94 23.20
CA GLU A 208 1.73 6.73 23.83
C GLU A 208 2.37 5.48 23.19
#